data_AF-A0A9C7RNV1-F1
#
_entry.id   AF-A0A9C7RNV1-F1
#
_cell.length_a   1.000
_cell.length_b   1.000
_cell.length_c   1.000
_cell.angle_alpha   90.00
_cell.angle_beta   90.00
_cell.angle_gamma   90.00
#
_symmetry.space_group_name_H-M   'P 1'
#
loop_
_entity.id
_entity.type
_entity.pdbx_description
1 polymer ?
#
loop_
_entity_poly.entity_id
_entity_poly.type
_entity_poly.pdbx_seq_one_letter_code
_entity_poly.pdbx_strand_id
1 'polypeptide(L)' 'MRIVVDSGELEDKLVMASKAVAKKSVKPVLAGFLFDVKDGEFNLHATDMETGVRAKVNTNELEGEG' A
#
# COMPACT_ATOMS: atom_id res chain seq x y z
N MET A 1 -8.85 12.74 1.06
CA MET A 1 -8.43 11.55 1.82
C MET A 1 -7.61 12.00 3.02
N ARG A 2 -7.97 11.55 4.22
CA ARG A 2 -7.22 11.71 5.47
C ARG A 2 -7.16 10.35 6.14
N ILE A 3 -5.95 9.92 6.48
CA ILE A 3 -5.70 8.63 7.13
C ILE A 3 -4.87 8.92 8.39
N VAL A 4 -5.31 8.37 9.53
CA VAL A 4 -4.52 8.35 10.77
C VAL A 4 -4.26 6.89 11.11
N VAL A 5 -2.99 6.53 11.21
CA VAL A 5 -2.52 5.16 11.41
C VAL A 5 -1.34 5.16 12.36
N ASP A 6 -1.16 4.06 13.10
CA ASP A 6 0.04 3.82 13.89
C ASP A 6 1.27 3.70 12.97
N SER A 7 2.38 4.34 13.36
CA SER A 7 3.60 4.33 12.54
C SER A 7 4.19 2.93 12.37
N GLY A 8 4.11 2.08 13.39
CA GLY A 8 4.60 0.71 13.35
C GLY A 8 3.75 -0.17 12.43
N GLU A 9 2.42 -0.06 12.52
CA GLU A 9 1.51 -0.76 11.61
C GLU A 9 1.80 -0.39 10.15
N LEU A 10 1.96 0.90 9.84
CA LEU A 10 2.25 1.34 8.47
C LEU A 10 3.63 0.84 7.99
N GLU A 11 4.66 0.92 8.84
CA GLU A 11 6.01 0.43 8.55
C GLU A 11 5.99 -1.08 8.24
N ASP A 12 5.33 -1.88 9.08
CA ASP A 12 5.25 -3.33 8.91
C ASP A 12 4.62 -3.71 7.56
N LYS A 13 3.53 -3.03 7.16
CA LYS A 13 2.88 -3.28 5.86
C LYS A 13 3.75 -2.82 4.69
N LEU A 14 4.43 -1.67 4.80
CA LEU A 14 5.34 -1.18 3.77
C LEU A 14 6.54 -2.13 3.56
N VAL A 15 7.17 -2.58 4.65
CA VAL A 15 8.29 -3.53 4.59
C VAL A 15 7.84 -4.84 3.97
N MET A 16 6.67 -5.36 4.36
CA MET A 16 6.10 -6.57 3.77
C MET A 16 5.88 -6.42 2.25
N ALA A 17 5.21 -5.36 1.82
CA ALA A 17 4.87 -5.15 0.42
C ALA A 17 6.07 -4.75 -0.46
N SER A 18 7.13 -4.16 0.12
CA SER A 18 8.34 -3.73 -0.60
C SER A 18 9.00 -4.86 -1.40
N LYS A 19 8.78 -6.13 -0.99
CA LYS A 19 9.32 -7.31 -1.66
C LYS A 19 8.70 -7.54 -3.04
N ALA A 20 7.49 -7.04 -3.28
CA ALA A 20 6.80 -7.14 -4.56
C ALA A 20 6.94 -5.86 -5.41
N VAL A 21 7.70 -4.86 -4.96
CA VAL A 21 7.95 -3.63 -5.72
C VAL A 21 8.99 -3.90 -6.82
N ALA A 22 8.70 -3.43 -8.03
CA ALA A 22 9.54 -3.68 -9.19
C ALA A 22 10.78 -2.76 -9.22
N LYS A 23 11.90 -3.24 -8.66
CA LYS A 23 13.14 -2.44 -8.48
C LYS A 23 13.81 -1.95 -9.79
N LYS A 24 13.57 -2.63 -10.91
CA LYS A 24 14.16 -2.32 -12.24
C LYS A 24 13.13 -2.39 -13.36
N SER A 25 11.93 -1.84 -13.12
CA SER A 25 10.85 -1.88 -14.11
C SER A 25 11.00 -0.80 -15.19
N VAL A 26 10.67 -1.18 -16.43
CA VAL A 26 10.40 -0.22 -17.52
C VAL A 26 9.14 0.61 -17.27
N LYS A 27 8.31 0.24 -16.29
CA LYS A 27 7.13 0.98 -15.85
C LYS A 27 7.41 1.61 -14.46
N PRO A 28 7.79 2.89 -14.38
CA PRO A 28 8.12 3.54 -13.11
C PRO A 28 7.01 3.49 -12.06
N VAL A 29 5.73 3.41 -12.48
CA VAL A 29 4.58 3.26 -11.59
C VAL A 29 4.66 2.00 -10.71
N LEU A 30 5.36 0.95 -11.16
CA LEU A 30 5.54 -0.30 -10.41
C LEU A 30 6.67 -0.23 -9.37
N ALA A 31 7.42 0.88 -9.33
CA ALA A 31 8.44 1.14 -8.32
C ALA A 31 7.86 1.78 -7.04
N GLY A 32 6.55 2.02 -7.01
CA GLY A 32 5.84 2.59 -5.87
C GLY A 32 4.86 1.61 -5.22
N PHE A 33 4.12 2.13 -4.25
CA PHE A 33 2.97 1.48 -3.64
C PHE A 33 1.70 2.15 -4.16
N LEU A 34 0.65 1.37 -4.39
CA LEU A 34 -0.69 1.89 -4.57
C LEU A 34 -1.38 1.91 -3.22
N PHE A 35 -1.81 3.09 -2.79
CA PHE A 35 -2.67 3.29 -1.64
C PHE A 35 -4.10 3.38 -2.18
N ASP A 36 -4.97 2.53 -1.67
CA ASP A 36 -6.37 2.42 -2.08
C ASP A 36 -7.25 2.51 -0.83
N VAL A 37 -7.98 3.60 -0.71
CA VAL A 37 -8.96 3.85 0.34
C VAL A 37 -10.34 3.74 -0.27
N LYS A 38 -11.03 2.64 0.04
CA LYS A 38 -12.35 2.34 -0.50
C LYS A 38 -13.19 1.57 0.49
N ASP A 39 -14.48 1.86 0.52
CA ASP A 39 -15.46 1.18 1.38
C ASP A 39 -15.08 1.18 2.88
N GLY A 40 -14.41 2.26 3.32
CA GLY A 40 -13.93 2.39 4.70
C GLY A 40 -12.70 1.53 5.02
N GLU A 41 -11.99 1.04 4.01
CA GLU A 41 -10.76 0.26 4.19
C GLU A 41 -9.57 0.95 3.52
N PHE A 42 -8.42 0.94 4.19
CA PHE A 42 -7.15 1.31 3.58
C PHE A 42 -6.36 0.05 3.20
N ASN A 43 -6.11 -0.09 1.90
CA ASN A 43 -5.32 -1.15 1.31
C ASN A 43 -4.03 -0.60 0.68
N LEU A 44 -2.97 -1.38 0.82
CA LEU A 44 -1.67 -1.11 0.23
C LEU A 44 -1.33 -2.23 -0.76
N HIS A 45 -0.95 -1.85 -1.97
CA HIS A 45 -0.61 -2.78 -3.03
C HIS A 45 0.78 -2.53 -3.60
N ALA A 46 1.47 -3.60 -3.97
CA ALA A 46 2.73 -3.57 -4.70
C ALA A 46 2.80 -4.76 -5.67
N THR A 47 3.37 -4.56 -6.85
CA THR A 47 3.54 -5.64 -7.83
C THR A 47 4.65 -5.37 -8.84
N ASP A 48 5.28 -6.44 -9.32
CA ASP A 48 6.22 -6.45 -10.44
C ASP A 48 5.65 -7.12 -11.69
N MET A 49 4.33 -7.36 -11.74
CA MET A 49 3.58 -8.11 -12.75
C MET A 49 3.75 -9.63 -12.72
N GLU A 50 4.68 -10.18 -11.93
CA GLU A 50 4.81 -11.62 -11.67
C GLU A 50 4.30 -11.97 -10.27
N THR A 51 4.61 -11.13 -9.29
CA THR A 51 4.19 -11.23 -7.89
C THR A 51 3.42 -9.97 -7.49
N GLY A 52 2.33 -10.16 -6.76
CA GLY A 52 1.51 -9.07 -6.21
C GLY A 52 1.28 -9.25 -4.71
N VAL A 53 1.38 -8.16 -3.96
CA VAL A 53 1.01 -8.09 -2.55
C VAL A 53 -0.15 -7.11 -2.40
N ARG A 54 -1.18 -7.53 -1.67
CA ARG A 54 -2.26 -6.68 -1.16
C ARG A 54 -2.29 -6.81 0.36
N ALA A 55 -2.16 -5.70 1.05
CA ALA A 55 -2.14 -5.66 2.50
C ALA A 55 -3.17 -4.66 3.01
N LYS A 56 -4.10 -5.13 3.85
CA LYS A 56 -4.99 -4.24 4.60
C LYS A 56 -4.21 -3.61 5.75
N VAL A 57 -4.35 -2.29 5.89
CA VAL A 57 -3.70 -1.50 6.94
C VAL A 57 -4.76 -1.21 8.01
N ASN A 58 -4.45 -1.50 9.27
CA ASN A 58 -5.34 -1.15 10.37
C ASN A 58 -5.20 0.34 10.68
N THR A 59 -6.28 1.11 10.52
CA THR A 59 -6.27 2.57 10.68
C THR A 59 -7.08 2.99 11.91
N ASN A 60 -6.64 4.08 12.57
CA ASN A 60 -7.36 4.68 13.70
C ASN A 60 -8.47 5.61 13.22
N GLU A 61 -8.19 6.40 12.19
CA GLU A 61 -9.16 7.28 11.52
C GLU A 61 -8.99 7.15 10.01
N LEU A 62 -10.11 7.16 9.28
CA LEU A 62 -10.13 7.05 7.83
C LEU A 62 -11.27 7.90 7.27
N GLU A 63 -10.95 8.92 6.48
CA GLU A 63 -11.92 9.82 5.87
C GLU A 63 -11.66 10.04 4.37
N GLY A 64 -12.72 9.90 3.58
CA GLY A 64 -12.70 10.04 2.12
C GLY A 64 -12.34 8.74 1.39
N GLU A 65 -12.30 8.84 0.07
CA GLU A 65 -11.97 7.74 -0.84
C GLU A 65 -10.83 8.16 -1.78
N GLY A 66 -10.13 7.17 -2.36
CA GLY A 66 -9.16 7.37 -3.44
C GLY A 66 -8.01 6.40 -3.48
#